data_AF-A0A1V8M7M6-F1
#
_entry.id   AF-A0A1V8M7M6-F1
#
_cell.length_a   1.000
_cell.length_b   1.000
_cell.length_c   1.000
_cell.angle_alpha   90.00
_cell.angle_beta   90.00
_cell.angle_gamma   90.00
#
_symmetry.space_group_name_H-M   'P 1'
#
loop_
_entity.id
_entity.type
_entity.pdbx_description
1 polymer ?
#
loop_
_entity_poly.entity_id
_entity_poly.type
_entity_poly.pdbx_seq_one_letter_code
_entity_poly.pdbx_strand_id
1 'polypeptide(L)'
;MLYFYSMMKWFRLAVLCILCSPVIYAAQELSDSEKEEAQQLGLEVWFGRPTAFKTCPDPESNPAQEYALCASAQCFTIDNVAYCKCDQKVGQSISLPFFFTNNKPSAPGPIVGDVCDLMEVSGEGDFLVSTFSPPPQLVKGYPGPDAQAIYTCPGSGNLSAQCNGGLCVKATAGTNWPFLGAIGKDEVVCSCPIAASPQFGFQFIGPADCDREFFEQYCGVQGGGSGGTSVSTGTRLAVGAVTGSGTVLTKLLEGNVPPTSRCFFVPDSAN
;
A
#
# COMPACT_ATOMS: atom_id res chain seq x y z
N MET A 1 -56.82 59.16 3.64
CA MET A 1 -56.50 60.39 2.88
C MET A 1 -55.04 60.69 3.18
N LEU A 2 -54.22 60.82 2.12
CA LEU A 2 -52.76 61.05 2.12
C LEU A 2 -51.87 59.84 2.53
N TYR A 3 -50.78 59.50 1.84
CA TYR A 3 -50.28 59.76 0.48
C TYR A 3 -49.13 58.74 0.22
N PHE A 4 -48.97 58.34 -1.04
CA PHE A 4 -47.80 57.70 -1.67
C PHE A 4 -46.43 57.93 -1.02
N TYR A 5 -45.57 56.90 -0.90
CA TYR A 5 -44.12 57.01 -1.17
C TYR A 5 -43.42 55.66 -1.45
N SER A 6 -42.77 55.61 -2.62
CA SER A 6 -41.54 54.89 -2.98
C SER A 6 -41.49 53.36 -3.11
N MET A 7 -41.90 52.86 -4.29
CA MET A 7 -41.13 51.84 -5.01
C MET A 7 -39.78 52.42 -5.49
N MET A 8 -38.86 51.51 -5.87
CA MET A 8 -37.52 51.76 -6.43
C MET A 8 -36.46 52.22 -5.43
N LYS A 9 -35.76 51.24 -4.83
CA LYS A 9 -34.30 51.29 -4.69
C LYS A 9 -33.74 49.93 -4.23
N TRP A 10 -32.86 49.38 -5.08
CA TRP A 10 -31.88 48.32 -4.81
C TRP A 10 -32.32 46.84 -4.86
N PHE A 11 -32.73 46.44 -6.07
CA PHE A 11 -32.53 45.11 -6.61
C PHE A 11 -31.03 44.87 -6.91
N ARG A 12 -30.18 44.72 -5.88
CA ARG A 12 -28.77 44.27 -5.99
C ARG A 12 -28.27 43.71 -4.65
N LEU A 13 -28.70 42.52 -4.29
CA LEU A 13 -28.05 41.71 -3.23
C LEU A 13 -28.47 40.24 -3.38
N ALA A 14 -28.27 39.71 -4.58
CA ALA A 14 -28.08 38.29 -4.80
C ALA A 14 -26.73 38.16 -5.51
N VAL A 15 -25.97 37.12 -5.16
CA VAL A 15 -24.68 36.74 -5.75
C VAL A 15 -23.46 37.50 -5.22
N LEU A 16 -23.11 37.32 -3.93
CA LEU A 16 -21.74 37.56 -3.45
C LEU A 16 -21.50 36.90 -2.08
N CYS A 17 -21.40 35.57 -2.04
CA CYS A 17 -20.74 34.80 -0.96
C CYS A 17 -20.68 33.27 -1.23
N ILE A 18 -20.48 32.84 -2.48
CA ILE A 18 -20.13 31.44 -2.82
C ILE A 18 -19.00 31.46 -3.86
N LEU A 19 -17.94 32.21 -3.60
CA LEU A 19 -16.70 32.17 -4.36
C LEU A 19 -15.59 32.63 -3.42
N CYS A 20 -15.01 31.69 -2.66
CA CYS A 20 -13.65 31.72 -2.10
C CYS A 20 -13.50 30.64 -1.01
N SER A 21 -13.62 29.38 -1.41
CA SER A 21 -12.77 28.35 -0.82
C SER A 21 -11.99 27.78 -1.99
N PRO A 22 -10.69 28.06 -2.12
CA PRO A 22 -9.88 27.24 -2.99
C PRO A 22 -9.79 25.89 -2.29
N VAL A 23 -10.71 24.97 -2.62
CA VAL A 23 -10.39 23.56 -2.48
C VAL A 23 -9.29 23.35 -3.52
N ILE A 24 -8.05 23.51 -3.07
CA ILE A 24 -6.87 23.16 -3.84
C ILE A 24 -6.91 21.64 -3.97
N TYR A 25 -7.62 21.16 -4.98
CA TYR A 25 -7.40 19.82 -5.52
C TYR A 25 -6.05 19.88 -6.23
N ALA A 26 -4.98 19.64 -5.48
CA ALA A 26 -3.70 19.27 -6.05
C ALA A 26 -3.87 17.87 -6.63
N ALA A 27 -4.33 17.78 -7.88
CA ALA A 27 -3.95 16.67 -8.75
C ALA A 27 -2.47 16.86 -9.05
N GLN A 28 -1.62 16.51 -8.08
CA GLN A 28 -0.18 16.59 -8.28
C GLN A 28 0.22 15.34 -9.04
N GLU A 29 0.40 15.53 -10.35
CA GLU A 29 1.17 14.59 -11.15
C GLU A 29 2.54 14.43 -10.50
N LEU A 30 3.03 13.18 -10.45
CA LEU A 30 4.42 12.87 -10.12
C LEU A 30 5.33 13.84 -10.90
N SER A 31 6.32 14.42 -10.23
CA SER A 31 7.34 15.23 -10.90
C SER A 31 8.03 14.40 -11.98
N ASP A 32 8.58 15.05 -13.00
CA ASP A 32 9.23 14.32 -14.11
C ASP A 32 10.41 13.47 -13.60
N SER A 33 11.09 13.86 -12.52
CA SER A 33 12.12 13.03 -11.87
C SER A 33 11.53 11.82 -11.14
N GLU A 34 10.37 11.94 -10.49
CA GLU A 34 9.68 10.80 -9.85
C GLU A 34 9.07 9.87 -10.89
N LYS A 35 8.60 10.40 -12.02
CA LYS A 35 8.19 9.60 -13.19
C LYS A 35 9.39 8.89 -13.77
N GLU A 36 10.52 9.56 -13.91
CA GLU A 36 11.76 9.01 -14.50
C GLU A 36 12.42 7.99 -13.57
N GLU A 37 12.35 8.13 -12.24
CA GLU A 37 12.87 7.16 -11.25
C GLU A 37 11.88 6.02 -10.93
N ALA A 38 10.57 6.27 -10.92
CA ALA A 38 9.58 5.18 -10.94
C ALA A 38 9.63 4.43 -12.27
N GLN A 39 9.93 5.12 -13.35
CA GLN A 39 10.34 4.50 -14.60
C GLN A 39 11.70 3.87 -14.47
N GLN A 40 12.70 4.39 -13.75
CA GLN A 40 14.04 3.82 -13.66
C GLN A 40 14.09 2.59 -12.77
N LEU A 41 13.33 2.53 -11.67
CA LEU A 41 13.08 1.33 -10.89
C LEU A 41 12.14 0.40 -11.62
N GLY A 42 11.11 0.95 -12.26
CA GLY A 42 10.31 0.24 -13.24
C GLY A 42 11.17 -0.34 -14.35
N LEU A 43 12.27 0.33 -14.74
CA LEU A 43 13.19 0.04 -15.85
C LEU A 43 14.40 -0.78 -15.41
N GLU A 44 14.81 -0.77 -14.15
CA GLU A 44 15.76 -1.72 -13.58
C GLU A 44 15.03 -3.05 -13.36
N VAL A 45 13.75 -2.97 -12.98
CA VAL A 45 12.78 -4.07 -13.07
C VAL A 45 12.49 -4.46 -14.54
N TRP A 46 12.44 -3.52 -15.51
CA TRP A 46 12.11 -3.81 -16.93
C TRP A 46 13.31 -4.28 -17.78
N PHE A 47 14.48 -3.66 -17.62
CA PHE A 47 15.73 -3.97 -18.31
C PHE A 47 16.48 -5.11 -17.62
N GLY A 48 16.14 -5.42 -16.37
CA GLY A 48 16.38 -6.71 -15.71
C GLY A 48 15.40 -7.79 -16.16
N ARG A 49 15.26 -7.99 -17.47
CA ARG A 49 14.34 -8.94 -18.17
C ARG A 49 12.87 -8.49 -18.23
N PRO A 50 12.22 -8.55 -19.41
CA PRO A 50 10.83 -8.10 -19.63
C PRO A 50 9.75 -9.02 -19.01
N THR A 51 10.02 -9.64 -17.86
CA THR A 51 9.21 -10.68 -17.17
C THR A 51 9.08 -10.41 -15.66
N ALA A 52 9.21 -9.17 -15.21
CA ALA A 52 9.57 -8.90 -13.81
C ALA A 52 8.41 -8.71 -12.82
N PHE A 53 7.15 -8.82 -13.23
CA PHE A 53 6.04 -9.03 -12.29
C PHE A 53 5.20 -10.17 -12.83
N LYS A 54 4.75 -11.06 -11.96
CA LYS A 54 3.99 -12.24 -12.35
C LYS A 54 2.60 -12.17 -11.72
N THR A 55 1.58 -12.31 -12.56
CA THR A 55 0.19 -12.48 -12.09
C THR A 55 0.03 -13.91 -11.58
N CYS A 56 -0.52 -14.04 -10.38
CA CYS A 56 -0.79 -15.31 -9.72
C CYS A 56 -2.30 -15.43 -9.40
N PRO A 57 -2.96 -16.58 -9.62
CA PRO A 57 -2.44 -17.70 -10.37
C PRO A 57 -2.27 -17.31 -11.85
N ASP A 58 -1.59 -18.16 -12.64
CA ASP A 58 -1.48 -17.92 -14.09
C ASP A 58 -2.90 -17.70 -14.66
N PRO A 59 -3.17 -16.65 -15.47
CA PRO A 59 -4.49 -16.42 -16.04
C PRO A 59 -5.10 -17.62 -16.78
N GLU A 60 -4.25 -18.54 -17.29
CA GLU A 60 -4.68 -19.76 -17.96
C GLU A 60 -4.94 -20.93 -16.99
N SER A 61 -4.56 -20.78 -15.72
CA SER A 61 -4.77 -21.79 -14.68
C SER A 61 -6.14 -21.66 -14.01
N ASN A 62 -6.71 -22.82 -13.66
CA ASN A 62 -8.00 -22.98 -12.98
C ASN A 62 -7.80 -24.08 -11.93
N PRO A 63 -8.17 -23.89 -10.64
CA PRO A 63 -9.02 -22.86 -10.05
C PRO A 63 -8.32 -21.56 -9.62
N ALA A 64 -9.15 -20.57 -9.29
CA ALA A 64 -8.73 -19.37 -8.57
C ALA A 64 -8.04 -19.78 -7.25
N GLN A 65 -6.91 -19.13 -6.95
CA GLN A 65 -6.10 -19.44 -5.76
C GLN A 65 -6.36 -18.44 -4.63
N GLU A 66 -6.19 -18.92 -3.41
CA GLU A 66 -6.19 -18.09 -2.21
C GLU A 66 -4.86 -17.35 -2.09
N TYR A 67 -4.91 -16.10 -1.64
CA TYR A 67 -3.74 -15.30 -1.30
C TYR A 67 -4.06 -14.36 -0.13
N ALA A 68 -3.02 -13.79 0.47
CA ALA A 68 -3.18 -12.77 1.50
C ALA A 68 -2.97 -11.36 0.91
N LEU A 69 -3.94 -10.47 1.08
CA LEU A 69 -3.85 -9.06 0.71
C LEU A 69 -3.40 -8.25 1.93
N CYS A 70 -2.10 -7.93 1.97
CA CYS A 70 -1.49 -7.17 3.07
C CYS A 70 -1.35 -5.67 2.81
N ALA A 71 -1.77 -5.15 1.64
CA ALA A 71 -1.44 -3.79 1.23
C ALA A 71 -1.90 -2.68 2.20
N SER A 72 -2.97 -2.92 2.96
CA SER A 72 -3.51 -2.01 3.98
C SER A 72 -3.26 -2.47 5.41
N ALA A 73 -2.41 -3.50 5.59
CA ALA A 73 -2.16 -4.08 6.89
C ALA A 73 -1.29 -3.18 7.77
N GLN A 74 -1.64 -3.17 9.05
CA GLN A 74 -0.80 -2.65 10.13
C GLN A 74 -0.16 -3.84 10.85
N CYS A 75 1.08 -3.64 11.26
CA CYS A 75 1.94 -4.70 11.75
C CYS A 75 2.42 -4.42 13.17
N PHE A 76 2.77 -5.49 13.87
CA PHE A 76 3.49 -5.47 15.13
C PHE A 76 4.81 -6.20 14.95
N THR A 77 5.91 -5.66 15.46
CA THR A 77 7.23 -6.28 15.29
C THR A 77 7.61 -7.15 16.49
N ILE A 78 8.17 -8.33 16.21
CA ILE A 78 8.86 -9.16 17.21
C ILE A 78 10.19 -9.56 16.58
N ASP A 79 11.28 -9.26 17.29
CA ASP A 79 12.65 -9.61 16.87
C ASP A 79 12.95 -9.29 15.38
N ASN A 80 12.67 -8.04 14.97
CA ASN A 80 12.88 -7.54 13.60
C ASN A 80 12.06 -8.21 12.49
N VAL A 81 10.99 -8.94 12.83
CA VAL A 81 10.00 -9.43 11.88
C VAL A 81 8.68 -8.71 12.12
N ALA A 82 8.08 -8.18 11.06
CA ALA A 82 6.76 -7.55 11.13
C ALA A 82 5.68 -8.61 10.96
N TYR A 83 4.79 -8.75 11.94
CA TYR A 83 3.61 -9.60 11.88
C TYR A 83 2.41 -8.73 11.53
N CYS A 84 1.85 -8.95 10.35
CA CYS A 84 0.83 -8.08 9.75
C CYS A 84 -0.48 -8.85 9.61
N LYS A 85 -1.59 -8.19 9.96
CA LYS A 85 -2.94 -8.74 9.78
C LYS A 85 -3.45 -8.41 8.38
N CYS A 86 -3.67 -9.43 7.57
CA CYS A 86 -3.99 -9.30 6.15
C CYS A 86 -5.30 -9.98 5.80
N ASP A 87 -5.99 -9.49 4.78
CA ASP A 87 -7.22 -10.12 4.29
C ASP A 87 -6.90 -11.39 3.50
N GLN A 88 -7.62 -12.48 3.76
CA GLN A 88 -7.65 -13.63 2.87
C GLN A 88 -8.55 -13.33 1.67
N LYS A 89 -8.00 -13.48 0.47
CA LYS A 89 -8.70 -13.24 -0.80
C LYS A 89 -8.58 -14.46 -1.71
N VAL A 90 -9.46 -14.53 -2.70
CA VAL A 90 -9.44 -15.52 -3.76
C VAL A 90 -9.44 -14.78 -5.09
N GLY A 91 -8.59 -15.21 -6.02
CA GLY A 91 -8.58 -14.68 -7.39
C GLY A 91 -7.19 -14.32 -7.86
N GLN A 92 -7.13 -13.37 -8.80
CA GLN A 92 -5.87 -12.89 -9.34
C GLN A 92 -5.22 -11.87 -8.42
N SER A 93 -3.90 -11.94 -8.39
CA SER A 93 -2.99 -11.07 -7.67
C SER A 93 -1.71 -10.93 -8.48
N ILE A 94 -0.83 -10.01 -8.10
CA ILE A 94 0.46 -9.79 -8.76
C ILE A 94 1.58 -9.72 -7.74
N SER A 95 2.72 -10.31 -8.09
CA SER A 95 3.90 -10.36 -7.24
C SER A 95 5.15 -9.86 -7.94
N LEU A 96 6.07 -9.30 -7.15
CA LEU A 96 7.48 -9.22 -7.53
C LEU A 96 8.01 -10.63 -7.80
N PRO A 97 9.01 -10.76 -8.69
CA PRO A 97 9.49 -12.04 -9.18
C PRO A 97 10.57 -12.54 -8.20
N PHE A 98 10.19 -12.78 -6.94
CA PHE A 98 11.13 -13.35 -5.98
C PHE A 98 11.40 -14.80 -6.36
N PHE A 99 12.52 -15.02 -7.05
CA PHE A 99 12.95 -16.33 -7.49
C PHE A 99 13.60 -17.11 -6.35
N PHE A 100 13.19 -18.36 -6.19
CA PHE A 100 13.86 -19.34 -5.36
C PHE A 100 14.95 -20.01 -6.17
N THR A 101 16.16 -20.05 -5.63
CA THR A 101 17.30 -20.78 -6.21
C THR A 101 17.66 -21.94 -5.30
N ASN A 102 18.08 -23.06 -5.88
CA ASN A 102 18.73 -24.11 -5.08
C ASN A 102 20.16 -23.68 -4.73
N ASN A 103 20.33 -22.93 -3.65
CA ASN A 103 21.66 -22.47 -3.27
C ASN A 103 22.59 -23.64 -2.94
N LYS A 104 23.73 -23.67 -3.65
CA LYS A 104 25.01 -24.16 -3.11
C LYS A 104 25.74 -22.96 -2.46
N PRO A 105 26.56 -23.16 -1.43
CA PRO A 105 27.14 -22.07 -0.61
C PRO A 105 27.99 -21.00 -1.34
N SER A 106 28.23 -21.11 -2.65
CA SER A 106 29.26 -20.32 -3.35
C SER A 106 28.79 -19.63 -4.64
N ALA A 107 27.57 -19.88 -5.10
CA ALA A 107 26.98 -19.20 -6.26
C ALA A 107 25.45 -19.41 -6.26
N PRO A 108 24.67 -18.46 -6.83
CA PRO A 108 23.26 -18.69 -7.09
C PRO A 108 23.11 -19.94 -7.96
N GLY A 109 22.40 -20.95 -7.44
CA GLY A 109 22.02 -22.12 -8.21
C GLY A 109 20.95 -21.78 -9.27
N PRO A 110 20.57 -22.73 -10.12
CA PRO A 110 19.41 -22.56 -11.00
C PRO A 110 18.15 -22.14 -10.23
N ILE A 111 17.34 -21.31 -10.87
CA ILE A 111 16.00 -20.97 -10.38
C ILE A 111 15.16 -22.24 -10.36
N VAL A 112 14.54 -22.52 -9.21
CA VAL A 112 13.67 -23.69 -8.98
C VAL A 112 12.20 -23.30 -8.85
N GLY A 113 11.89 -22.02 -8.70
CA GLY A 113 10.54 -21.49 -8.74
C GLY A 113 10.47 -20.02 -8.37
N ASP A 114 9.27 -19.48 -8.27
CA ASP A 114 8.95 -18.13 -7.83
C ASP A 114 7.73 -18.06 -6.92
N VAL A 115 7.35 -16.84 -6.50
CA VAL A 115 6.21 -16.59 -5.61
C VAL A 115 4.91 -17.20 -6.11
N CYS A 116 4.61 -17.19 -7.41
CA CYS A 116 3.37 -17.79 -7.90
C CYS A 116 3.43 -19.32 -7.79
N ASP A 117 4.59 -19.93 -8.01
CA ASP A 117 4.76 -21.38 -7.83
C ASP A 117 4.59 -21.76 -6.34
N LEU A 118 5.07 -20.90 -5.43
CA LEU A 118 4.83 -21.08 -3.99
C LEU A 118 3.37 -20.87 -3.60
N MET A 119 2.67 -19.95 -4.26
CA MET A 119 1.24 -19.72 -4.07
C MET A 119 0.41 -20.93 -4.51
N GLU A 120 0.80 -21.60 -5.60
CA GLU A 120 0.20 -22.86 -6.03
C GLU A 120 0.34 -23.95 -4.96
N VAL A 121 1.54 -24.12 -4.40
CA VAL A 121 1.77 -25.07 -3.28
C VAL A 121 0.96 -24.68 -2.03
N SER A 122 0.73 -23.39 -1.79
CA SER A 122 -0.06 -22.90 -0.65
C SER A 122 -1.55 -23.29 -0.72
N GLY A 123 -2.06 -23.60 -1.92
CA GLY A 123 -3.42 -24.09 -2.11
C GLY A 123 -3.70 -25.41 -1.40
N GLU A 124 -2.68 -26.27 -1.28
CA GLU A 124 -2.76 -27.57 -0.60
C GLU A 124 -2.18 -27.54 0.83
N GLY A 125 -1.53 -26.44 1.23
CA GLY A 125 -0.85 -26.30 2.51
C GLY A 125 -1.60 -25.49 3.57
N ASP A 126 -1.00 -25.42 4.77
CA ASP A 126 -1.51 -24.67 5.93
C ASP A 126 -1.04 -23.19 5.98
N PHE A 127 -0.58 -22.67 4.84
CA PHE A 127 -0.09 -21.31 4.71
C PHE A 127 -0.69 -20.62 3.48
N LEU A 128 -0.65 -19.29 3.47
CA LEU A 128 -0.93 -18.46 2.30
C LEU A 128 0.32 -17.65 1.95
N VAL A 129 0.37 -17.16 0.71
CA VAL A 129 1.39 -16.22 0.27
C VAL A 129 0.76 -14.85 0.09
N SER A 130 1.44 -13.82 0.58
CA SER A 130 1.01 -12.44 0.43
C SER A 130 1.47 -11.87 -0.91
N THR A 131 0.50 -11.43 -1.70
CA THR A 131 0.67 -10.83 -3.03
C THR A 131 -0.18 -9.57 -3.11
N PHE A 132 -0.07 -8.83 -4.21
CA PHE A 132 -0.77 -7.56 -4.35
C PHE A 132 -2.03 -7.70 -5.21
N SER A 133 -3.10 -7.07 -4.75
CA SER A 133 -4.20 -6.59 -5.57
C SER A 133 -4.63 -5.22 -5.00
N PRO A 134 -5.20 -4.33 -5.81
CA PRO A 134 -5.68 -3.05 -5.29
C PRO A 134 -6.83 -3.27 -4.29
N PRO A 135 -6.72 -2.79 -3.03
CA PRO A 135 -7.84 -2.83 -2.11
C PRO A 135 -9.02 -2.00 -2.66
N PRO A 136 -10.25 -2.56 -2.74
CA PRO A 136 -11.41 -1.81 -3.22
C PRO A 136 -11.68 -0.50 -2.46
N GLN A 137 -11.30 -0.45 -1.18
CA GLN A 137 -11.46 0.70 -0.29
C GLN A 137 -10.64 1.93 -0.74
N LEU A 138 -9.62 1.74 -1.59
CA LEU A 138 -8.85 2.86 -2.16
C LEU A 138 -9.60 3.62 -3.25
N VAL A 139 -10.60 3.00 -3.88
CA VAL A 139 -11.32 3.60 -5.01
C VAL A 139 -12.09 4.83 -4.54
N LYS A 140 -11.91 5.96 -5.23
CA LYS A 140 -12.56 7.22 -4.87
C LYS A 140 -14.08 7.06 -4.91
N GLY A 141 -14.73 7.38 -3.81
CA GLY A 141 -16.19 7.22 -3.64
C GLY A 141 -16.61 5.81 -3.22
N TYR A 142 -15.70 5.01 -2.66
CA TYR A 142 -16.03 3.73 -2.04
C TYR A 142 -17.26 3.86 -1.10
N PRO A 143 -18.33 3.07 -1.32
CA PRO A 143 -19.60 3.26 -0.60
C PRO A 143 -19.67 2.51 0.73
N GLY A 144 -18.69 1.64 1.02
CA GLY A 144 -18.65 0.85 2.24
C GLY A 144 -18.02 1.58 3.43
N PRO A 145 -18.03 0.94 4.62
CA PRO A 145 -17.27 1.44 5.76
C PRO A 145 -15.76 1.42 5.47
N ASP A 146 -15.00 2.21 6.21
CA ASP A 146 -13.54 2.18 6.19
C ASP A 146 -12.93 2.49 4.81
N ALA A 147 -13.43 3.54 4.15
CA ALA A 147 -12.76 4.08 2.97
C ALA A 147 -11.29 4.39 3.28
N GLN A 148 -10.40 4.08 2.34
CA GLN A 148 -8.96 4.17 2.51
C GLN A 148 -8.32 5.18 1.53
N ALA A 149 -7.14 5.64 1.88
CA ALA A 149 -6.30 6.50 1.05
C ALA A 149 -4.84 6.05 1.07
N ILE A 150 -4.11 6.41 0.02
CA ILE A 150 -2.67 6.23 -0.08
C ILE A 150 -1.98 7.41 0.60
N TYR A 151 -1.15 7.11 1.60
CA TYR A 151 -0.27 8.06 2.28
C TYR A 151 1.13 7.98 1.67
N THR A 152 1.77 9.12 1.43
CA THR A 152 3.12 9.18 0.84
C THR A 152 4.12 9.72 1.85
N CYS A 153 5.05 8.88 2.31
CA CYS A 153 6.14 9.28 3.18
C CYS A 153 7.33 9.78 2.34
N PRO A 154 8.01 10.86 2.77
CA PRO A 154 9.23 11.30 2.10
C PRO A 154 10.37 10.30 2.29
N GLY A 155 11.29 10.26 1.34
CA GLY A 155 12.48 9.41 1.44
C GLY A 155 13.49 9.96 2.44
N SER A 156 13.80 9.14 3.44
CA SER A 156 14.81 9.46 4.47
C SER A 156 15.30 8.21 5.23
N GLY A 157 15.14 7.02 4.65
CA GLY A 157 15.50 5.76 5.32
C GLY A 157 14.49 5.30 6.39
N ASN A 158 13.28 5.87 6.39
CA ASN A 158 12.16 5.41 7.22
C ASN A 158 11.79 3.96 6.89
N LEU A 159 11.19 3.26 7.84
CA LEU A 159 10.95 1.83 7.74
C LEU A 159 9.49 1.49 7.47
N SER A 160 9.28 0.42 6.71
CA SER A 160 7.96 -0.18 6.48
C SER A 160 8.06 -1.70 6.45
N ALA A 161 6.92 -2.40 6.56
CA ALA A 161 6.86 -3.83 6.31
C ALA A 161 6.70 -4.10 4.80
N GLN A 162 7.51 -5.01 4.26
CA GLN A 162 7.42 -5.44 2.85
C GLN A 162 6.79 -6.84 2.82
N CYS A 163 5.49 -6.93 2.55
CA CYS A 163 4.75 -8.20 2.61
C CYS A 163 4.59 -8.94 1.29
N ASN A 164 5.00 -8.38 0.15
CA ASN A 164 4.96 -9.10 -1.13
C ASN A 164 5.94 -10.30 -1.08
N GLY A 165 5.42 -11.50 -1.34
CA GLY A 165 6.12 -12.78 -1.14
C GLY A 165 6.16 -13.26 0.33
N GLY A 166 5.49 -12.56 1.26
CA GLY A 166 5.44 -12.94 2.67
C GLY A 166 4.61 -14.21 2.92
N LEU A 167 4.98 -14.98 3.94
CA LEU A 167 4.27 -16.21 4.32
C LEU A 167 3.29 -15.94 5.46
N CYS A 168 2.10 -16.52 5.34
CA CYS A 168 1.00 -16.30 6.26
C CYS A 168 0.47 -17.63 6.79
N VAL A 169 0.11 -17.68 8.08
CA VAL A 169 -0.30 -18.94 8.72
C VAL A 169 -1.83 -19.00 8.74
N LYS A 170 -2.44 -19.96 8.01
CA LYS A 170 -3.91 -20.10 7.91
C LYS A 170 -4.57 -20.33 9.27
N ALA A 171 -3.91 -21.06 10.16
CA ALA A 171 -4.40 -21.36 11.52
C ALA A 171 -4.60 -20.13 12.42
N THR A 172 -4.18 -18.93 11.97
CA THR A 172 -4.39 -17.68 12.70
C THR A 172 -5.79 -17.09 12.49
N ALA A 173 -6.51 -17.51 11.44
CA ALA A 173 -7.86 -17.05 11.15
C ALA A 173 -8.84 -17.38 12.29
N GLY A 174 -9.69 -16.41 12.65
CA GLY A 174 -10.69 -16.56 13.71
C GLY A 174 -10.11 -16.67 15.13
N THR A 175 -8.82 -16.40 15.31
CA THR A 175 -8.16 -16.44 16.62
C THR A 175 -7.98 -15.04 17.22
N ASN A 176 -7.49 -14.97 18.46
CA ASN A 176 -7.04 -13.71 19.05
C ASN A 176 -5.51 -13.75 19.16
N TRP A 177 -4.85 -12.82 18.48
CA TRP A 177 -3.39 -12.75 18.46
C TRP A 177 -2.87 -11.75 19.50
N PRO A 178 -1.72 -12.04 20.14
CA PRO A 178 -1.02 -11.06 20.94
C PRO A 178 -0.77 -9.79 20.10
N PHE A 179 -1.16 -8.62 20.65
CA PHE A 179 -0.90 -7.27 20.09
C PHE A 179 -1.56 -6.90 18.76
N LEU A 180 -2.00 -7.87 17.95
CA LEU A 180 -2.83 -7.66 16.75
C LEU A 180 -4.33 -7.74 17.07
N GLY A 181 -4.70 -8.32 18.21
CA GLY A 181 -6.08 -8.46 18.64
C GLY A 181 -6.81 -9.56 17.86
N ALA A 182 -8.11 -9.38 17.68
CA ALA A 182 -8.95 -10.34 16.99
C ALA A 182 -8.56 -10.42 15.50
N ILE A 183 -8.32 -11.64 15.04
CA ILE A 183 -8.12 -11.98 13.64
C ILE A 183 -9.46 -12.53 13.12
N GLY A 184 -10.01 -11.87 12.11
CA GLY A 184 -11.22 -12.28 11.43
C GLY A 184 -11.12 -13.68 10.83
N LYS A 185 -12.27 -14.25 10.45
CA LYS A 185 -12.29 -15.56 9.78
C LYS A 185 -11.72 -15.52 8.37
N ASP A 186 -11.78 -14.33 7.75
CA ASP A 186 -11.23 -14.05 6.43
C ASP A 186 -9.96 -13.18 6.55
N GLU A 187 -9.27 -13.26 7.68
CA GLU A 187 -8.00 -12.58 7.92
C GLU A 187 -6.94 -13.61 8.36
N VAL A 188 -5.68 -13.33 8.03
CA VAL A 188 -4.53 -14.15 8.42
C VAL A 188 -3.37 -13.27 8.88
N VAL A 189 -2.48 -13.83 9.70
CA VAL A 189 -1.24 -13.15 10.09
C VAL A 189 -0.10 -13.60 9.19
N CYS A 190 0.57 -12.62 8.58
CA CYS A 190 1.73 -12.79 7.71
C CYS A 190 3.00 -12.30 8.39
N SER A 191 4.10 -13.02 8.20
CA SER A 191 5.44 -12.55 8.54
C SER A 191 6.04 -11.80 7.35
N CYS A 192 6.39 -10.54 7.56
CA CYS A 192 6.92 -9.66 6.54
C CYS A 192 8.29 -9.11 6.98
N PRO A 193 9.30 -9.14 6.11
CA PRO A 193 10.56 -8.46 6.36
C PRO A 193 10.36 -6.94 6.49
N ILE A 194 11.23 -6.31 7.26
CA ILE A 194 11.28 -4.85 7.40
C ILE A 194 12.19 -4.31 6.30
N ALA A 195 11.70 -3.30 5.57
CA ALA A 195 12.41 -2.64 4.50
C ALA A 195 12.65 -1.17 4.82
N ALA A 196 13.84 -0.69 4.49
CA ALA A 196 14.14 0.74 4.49
C ALA A 196 13.57 1.40 3.22
N SER A 197 12.98 2.57 3.40
CA SER A 197 12.48 3.40 2.32
C SER A 197 13.62 3.81 1.40
N PRO A 198 13.42 3.75 0.08
CA PRO A 198 14.34 4.34 -0.89
C PRO A 198 14.31 5.89 -0.82
N GLN A 199 15.18 6.53 -1.60
CA GLN A 199 15.43 7.97 -1.57
C GLN A 199 14.21 8.85 -1.92
N PHE A 200 13.30 8.36 -2.74
CA PHE A 200 12.06 9.04 -3.14
C PHE A 200 10.85 8.65 -2.26
N GLY A 201 11.08 7.88 -1.20
CA GLY A 201 10.04 7.56 -0.22
C GLY A 201 9.29 6.26 -0.47
N PHE A 202 8.27 6.06 0.35
CA PHE A 202 7.38 4.92 0.26
C PHE A 202 5.94 5.37 0.47
N GLN A 203 5.01 4.51 0.03
CA GLN A 203 3.59 4.68 0.20
C GLN A 203 3.03 3.54 1.02
N PHE A 204 2.01 3.85 1.82
CA PHE A 204 1.22 2.87 2.57
C PHE A 204 -0.25 3.28 2.54
N ILE A 205 -1.13 2.36 2.94
CA ILE A 205 -2.57 2.59 2.92
C ILE A 205 -3.09 2.81 4.34
N GLY A 206 -3.96 3.81 4.49
CA GLY A 206 -4.58 4.16 5.76
C GLY A 206 -6.00 4.72 5.60
N PRO A 207 -6.61 5.25 6.68
CA PRO A 207 -7.93 5.88 6.65
C PRO A 207 -8.04 7.01 5.63
N ALA A 208 -9.20 7.17 4.98
CA ALA A 208 -9.42 8.20 3.95
C ALA A 208 -9.62 9.63 4.47
N ASP A 209 -9.74 9.83 5.78
CA ASP A 209 -9.87 11.14 6.42
C ASP A 209 -8.55 11.93 6.52
N CYS A 210 -7.44 11.34 6.04
CA CYS A 210 -6.11 11.94 6.06
C CYS A 210 -5.70 12.38 7.47
N ASP A 211 -5.78 11.44 8.43
CA ASP A 211 -5.30 11.63 9.78
C ASP A 211 -3.77 11.86 9.80
N ARG A 212 -3.37 13.01 10.36
CA ARG A 212 -1.96 13.41 10.48
C ARG A 212 -1.21 12.59 11.54
N GLU A 213 -1.85 12.26 12.66
CA GLU A 213 -1.22 11.45 13.70
C GLU A 213 -0.94 10.05 13.16
N PHE A 214 -1.89 9.50 12.38
CA PHE A 214 -1.70 8.26 11.65
C PHE A 214 -0.51 8.34 10.68
N PHE A 215 -0.42 9.42 9.89
CA PHE A 215 0.70 9.65 8.99
C PHE A 215 2.04 9.68 9.73
N GLU A 216 2.16 10.50 10.79
CA GLU A 216 3.40 10.67 11.55
C GLU A 216 3.82 9.39 12.25
N GLN A 217 2.87 8.63 12.80
CA GLN A 217 3.14 7.35 13.47
C GLN A 217 3.88 6.36 12.56
N TYR A 218 3.50 6.26 11.28
CA TYR A 218 4.07 5.27 10.37
C TYR A 218 5.19 5.83 9.49
N CYS A 219 5.11 7.09 9.05
CA CYS A 219 6.20 7.70 8.30
C CYS A 219 7.42 8.02 9.16
N GLY A 220 7.26 8.21 10.48
CA GLY A 220 8.35 8.57 11.38
C GLY A 220 9.19 7.39 11.89
N VAL A 221 8.89 6.15 11.48
CA VAL A 221 9.60 4.98 12.02
C VAL A 221 11.00 4.89 11.41
N GLN A 222 12.03 4.93 12.26
CA GLN A 222 13.43 4.83 11.87
C GLN A 222 14.08 3.60 12.49
N GLY A 223 15.07 3.04 11.80
CA GLY A 223 15.86 1.92 12.29
C GLY A 223 17.03 2.32 13.18
N GLY A 224 17.64 1.32 13.82
CA GLY A 224 18.88 1.48 14.56
C GLY A 224 20.05 1.83 13.63
N GLY A 225 20.41 3.11 13.56
CA GLY A 225 21.53 3.62 12.76
C GLY A 225 21.19 3.94 11.30
N SER A 226 22.10 4.61 10.60
CA SER A 226 21.91 5.00 9.19
C SER A 226 21.77 3.76 8.29
N GLY A 227 20.59 3.57 7.70
CA GLY A 227 20.29 2.44 6.79
C GLY A 227 20.01 1.11 7.51
N GLY A 228 19.89 1.11 8.84
CA GLY A 228 19.51 -0.08 9.60
C GLY A 228 18.02 -0.40 9.44
N THR A 229 17.67 -1.68 9.34
CA THR A 229 16.27 -2.17 9.37
C THR A 229 15.87 -2.72 10.75
N SER A 230 16.73 -2.55 11.76
CA SER A 230 16.48 -3.03 13.11
C SER A 230 15.56 -2.07 13.88
N VAL A 231 14.51 -2.61 14.48
CA VAL A 231 13.53 -1.91 15.31
C VAL A 231 13.31 -2.66 16.62
N SER A 232 12.84 -1.96 17.66
CA SER A 232 12.46 -2.61 18.90
C SER A 232 11.23 -3.51 18.70
N THR A 233 11.14 -4.58 19.48
CA THR A 233 9.90 -5.37 19.59
C THR A 233 8.77 -4.46 20.04
N GLY A 234 7.64 -4.56 19.36
CA GLY A 234 6.44 -3.76 19.57
C GLY A 234 6.36 -2.46 18.80
N THR A 235 7.35 -2.19 17.94
CA THR A 235 7.22 -1.14 16.93
C THR A 235 6.05 -1.45 16.00
N ARG A 236 5.25 -0.43 15.70
CA ARG A 236 4.16 -0.53 14.72
C ARG A 236 4.70 -0.11 13.36
N LEU A 237 4.45 -0.93 12.34
CA LEU A 237 4.80 -0.63 10.95
C LEU A 237 3.53 -0.72 10.11
N ALA A 238 3.45 0.11 9.08
CA ALA A 238 2.49 -0.10 8.01
C ALA A 238 3.15 -0.98 6.94
N VAL A 239 2.34 -1.77 6.24
CA VAL A 239 2.81 -2.37 5.00
C VAL A 239 3.02 -1.27 3.98
N GLY A 240 4.25 -1.14 3.51
CA GLY A 240 4.68 -0.09 2.62
C GLY A 240 5.28 -0.65 1.34
N ALA A 241 5.24 0.17 0.31
CA ALA A 241 5.93 -0.11 -0.93
C ALA A 241 6.51 1.19 -1.50
N VAL A 242 7.55 1.04 -2.31
CA VAL A 242 8.14 2.11 -3.13
C VAL A 242 7.04 3.00 -3.73
N THR A 243 7.18 4.33 -3.62
CA THR A 243 6.22 5.29 -4.18
C THR A 243 5.87 4.94 -5.63
N GLY A 244 4.58 4.84 -5.95
CA GLY A 244 4.09 4.54 -7.30
C GLY A 244 3.96 3.05 -7.63
N SER A 245 4.62 2.14 -6.90
CA SER A 245 4.58 0.70 -7.17
C SER A 245 3.15 0.13 -7.18
N GLY A 246 2.31 0.47 -6.21
CA GLY A 246 0.91 0.03 -6.17
C GLY A 246 0.09 0.49 -7.39
N THR A 247 0.38 1.67 -7.94
CA THR A 247 -0.25 2.16 -9.17
C THR A 247 0.17 1.32 -10.39
N VAL A 248 1.46 1.02 -10.50
CA VAL A 248 2.01 0.18 -11.59
C VAL A 248 1.44 -1.24 -11.49
N LEU A 249 1.47 -1.85 -10.32
CA LEU A 249 0.95 -3.20 -10.08
C LEU A 249 -0.54 -3.30 -10.39
N THR A 250 -1.33 -2.29 -9.98
CA THR A 250 -2.76 -2.20 -10.32
C THR A 250 -2.97 -2.15 -11.83
N LYS A 251 -2.22 -1.29 -12.54
CA LYS A 251 -2.32 -1.17 -14.00
C LYS A 251 -1.98 -2.48 -14.71
N LEU A 252 -0.98 -3.21 -14.23
CA LEU A 252 -0.55 -4.48 -14.79
C LEU A 252 -1.57 -5.59 -14.53
N LEU A 253 -2.18 -5.61 -13.34
CA LEU A 253 -3.15 -6.62 -12.95
C LEU A 253 -4.53 -6.41 -13.61
N GLU A 254 -5.04 -5.17 -13.58
CA GLU A 254 -6.42 -4.86 -14.00
C GLU A 254 -6.52 -4.24 -15.40
N GLY A 255 -5.39 -3.82 -15.99
CA GLY A 255 -5.36 -3.12 -17.27
C GLY A 255 -5.73 -1.64 -17.18
N ASN A 256 -6.18 -1.14 -16.03
CA ASN A 256 -6.40 0.28 -15.74
C ASN A 256 -6.07 0.60 -14.28
N VAL A 257 -6.04 1.89 -13.93
CA VAL A 257 -5.94 2.33 -12.54
C VAL A 257 -7.18 3.17 -12.25
N PRO A 258 -8.09 2.73 -11.36
CA PRO A 258 -9.22 3.56 -10.97
C PRO A 258 -8.72 4.81 -10.22
N PRO A 259 -9.49 5.92 -10.21
CA PRO A 259 -9.16 7.06 -9.37
C PRO A 259 -9.08 6.63 -7.90
N THR A 260 -7.96 6.91 -7.23
CA THR A 260 -7.75 6.57 -5.82
C THR A 260 -7.72 7.78 -4.91
N SER A 261 -8.15 7.62 -3.66
CA SER A 261 -7.97 8.63 -2.61
C SER A 261 -6.50 8.68 -2.19
N ARG A 262 -5.98 9.89 -1.96
CA ARG A 262 -4.56 10.12 -1.61
C ARG A 262 -4.45 11.21 -0.54
N CYS A 263 -3.53 11.01 0.40
CA CYS A 263 -3.20 11.94 1.47
C CYS A 263 -1.74 12.37 1.32
N PHE A 264 -1.53 13.68 1.31
CA PHE A 264 -0.21 14.30 1.21
C PHE A 264 -0.03 15.30 2.33
N PHE A 265 1.08 15.18 3.05
CA PHE A 265 1.47 16.11 4.09
C PHE A 265 2.78 16.76 3.66
N VAL A 266 2.78 18.09 3.62
CA VAL A 266 4.00 18.85 3.39
C VAL A 266 4.79 18.83 4.71
N PRO A 267 6.10 18.58 4.70
CA PRO A 267 6.92 18.75 5.90
C PRO A 267 6.74 20.16 6.42
N ASP A 268 6.43 20.33 7.70
CA ASP A 268 6.40 21.66 8.30
C ASP A 268 7.78 22.30 8.06
N SER A 269 7.79 23.42 7.34
CA SER A 269 9.01 24.18 7.13
C SER A 269 9.59 24.49 8.49
N ALA A 270 10.80 23.97 8.77
CA ALA A 270 11.53 24.25 9.99
C ALA A 270 11.57 25.76 10.22
N ASN A 271 10.84 26.23 11.24
CA ASN A 271 11.00 27.57 11.81
C ASN A 271 12.18 27.56 12.78
#